data_AF-A0A351HY51-F1
#
_entry.id   AF-A0A351HY51-F1
#
_cell.length_a   1.000
_cell.length_b   1.000
_cell.length_c   1.000
_cell.angle_alpha   90.00
_cell.angle_beta   90.00
_cell.angle_gamma   90.00
#
_symmetry.space_group_name_H-M   'P 1'
#
loop_
_entity.id
_entity.type
_entity.pdbx_description
1 polymer ?
#
loop_
_entity_poly.entity_id
_entity_poly.type
_entity_poly.pdbx_seq_one_letter_code
_entity_poly.pdbx_strand_id
1 'polypeptide(L)' 'MIGNHQDTEDVLQNSFLQAYKNLSTFRSESKLFTWLYRIVINECYKHFNYINKLPLV' A
#
# COMPACT_ATOMS: atom_id res chain seq x y z
N MET A 1 10.92 -6.25 1.83
CA MET A 1 10.73 -4.90 2.42
C MET A 1 11.24 -3.89 1.41
N ILE A 2 10.56 -2.74 1.29
CA ILE A 2 10.97 -1.65 0.40
C ILE A 2 12.30 -1.10 0.93
N GLY A 3 13.33 -1.08 0.08
CA GLY A 3 14.70 -0.77 0.48
C GLY A 3 15.14 0.67 0.22
N ASN A 4 14.33 1.45 -0.51
CA ASN A 4 14.66 2.79 -0.97
C ASN A 4 13.59 3.79 -0.47
N HIS A 5 14.00 5.05 -0.25
CA HIS A 5 13.14 6.11 0.26
C HIS A 5 12.02 6.50 -0.72
N GLN A 6 12.34 6.71 -1.98
CA GLN A 6 11.41 7.02 -3.06
C GLN A 6 10.34 5.94 -3.25
N ASP A 7 10.72 4.66 -3.21
CA ASP A 7 9.79 3.54 -3.24
C ASP A 7 8.82 3.58 -2.04
N THR A 8 9.31 4.05 -0.89
CA THR A 8 8.48 4.20 0.32
C THR A 8 7.48 5.34 0.14
N GLU A 9 7.89 6.46 -0.45
CA GLU A 9 7.01 7.58 -0.79
C GLU A 9 5.91 7.14 -1.78
N ASP A 10 6.28 6.41 -2.83
CA ASP A 10 5.33 5.89 -3.84
C ASP A 10 4.28 4.96 -3.20
N VAL A 11 4.72 4.06 -2.32
CA VAL A 11 3.82 3.16 -1.59
C VAL A 11 2.93 3.92 -0.63
N LEU A 12 3.44 4.91 0.10
CA LEU A 12 2.64 5.75 0.99
C LEU A 12 1.59 6.53 0.22
N GLN A 13 1.97 7.16 -0.90
CA GLN A 13 1.06 7.92 -1.74
C GLN A 13 -0.09 7.03 -2.25
N ASN A 14 0.25 5.86 -2.79
CA ASN A 14 -0.76 4.89 -3.25
C ASN A 14 -1.65 4.40 -2.11
N SER A 15 -1.08 4.15 -0.93
CA SER A 15 -1.83 3.70 0.24
C SER A 15 -2.87 4.73 0.67
N PHE A 16 -2.51 6.02 0.75
CA PHE A 16 -3.46 7.08 1.10
C PHE A 16 -4.53 7.27 0.04
N LEU A 17 -4.18 7.16 -1.25
CA LEU A 17 -5.16 7.23 -2.34
C LEU A 17 -6.18 6.08 -2.25
N GLN A 18 -5.71 4.85 -1.97
CA GLN A 18 -6.58 3.69 -1.77
C GLN A 18 -7.44 3.84 -0.52
N ALA A 19 -6.89 4.35 0.58
CA ALA A 19 -7.65 4.65 1.78
C ALA A 19 -8.76 5.66 1.49
N TYR A 20 -8.46 6.76 0.82
CA TYR A 20 -9.47 7.76 0.46
C TYR A 20 -10.59 7.17 -0.42
N LYS A 21 -10.23 6.43 -1.46
CA LYS A 21 -11.20 5.80 -2.38
C LYS A 21 -12.12 4.78 -1.69
N ASN A 22 -11.61 4.07 -0.69
CA ASN A 22 -12.35 3.02 0.01
C ASN A 22 -12.91 3.48 1.36
N LEU A 23 -12.75 4.75 1.74
CA LEU A 23 -13.21 5.24 3.03
C LEU A 23 -14.72 5.12 3.19
N SER A 24 -15.48 5.34 2.11
CA SER A 24 -16.95 5.20 2.11
C SER A 24 -17.42 3.75 2.29
N THR A 25 -16.56 2.76 2.03
CA THR A 25 -16.87 1.33 2.17
C THR A 25 -16.33 0.74 3.48
N PHE A 26 -15.66 1.55 4.31
CA PHE A 26 -15.18 1.12 5.61
C PHE A 26 -16.35 0.86 6.57
N ARG A 27 -16.55 -0.41 6.94
CA ARG A 27 -17.69 -0.88 7.75
C ARG A 27 -17.51 -0.74 9.27
N SER A 28 -16.37 -0.21 9.73
CA SER A 28 -16.03 -0.10 11.16
C SER A 28 -16.04 -1.43 11.96
N GLU A 29 -15.95 -2.57 11.28
CA GLU A 29 -15.84 -3.91 11.90
C GLU A 29 -14.44 -4.15 12.53
N SER A 30 -13.48 -3.26 12.26
CA SER A 30 -12.15 -3.25 12.87
C SER A 30 -11.74 -1.81 13.17
N LYS A 31 -10.68 -1.62 13.97
CA LYS A 31 -10.13 -0.27 14.20
C LYS A 31 -9.66 0.33 12.86
N LEU A 32 -9.85 1.64 12.68
CA LEU A 32 -9.38 2.36 11.50
C LEU A 32 -7.88 2.10 11.23
N PHE A 33 -7.07 2.09 12.29
CA PHE A 33 -5.64 1.76 12.19
C PHE A 33 -5.39 0.36 11.60
N THR A 34 -6.15 -0.66 12.03
CA THR A 34 -6.02 -2.02 11.51
C THR A 34 -6.38 -2.09 10.02
N TRP A 35 -7.41 -1.36 9.61
CA TRP A 35 -7.82 -1.28 8.22
C TRP A 35 -6.77 -0.55 7.35
N LEU A 36 -6.26 0.59 7.80
CA LEU A 36 -5.18 1.32 7.13
C LEU A 36 -3.90 0.47 7.02
N TYR A 37 -3.54 -0.25 8.09
CA TYR A 37 -2.39 -1.15 8.10
C TYR A 37 -2.48 -2.21 6.99
N ARG A 38 -3.68 -2.78 6.76
CA ARG A 38 -3.91 -3.73 5.67
C ARG A 38 -3.70 -3.11 4.29
N ILE A 39 -4.14 -1.87 4.09
CA ILE A 39 -3.94 -1.16 2.82
C ILE A 39 -2.44 -0.97 2.55
N VAL A 40 -1.70 -0.45 3.55
CA VAL A 40 -0.26 -0.21 3.43
C VAL A 40 0.50 -1.50 3.13
N ILE A 41 0.20 -2.58 3.86
CA ILE A 41 0.84 -3.87 3.64
C ILE A 41 0.55 -4.42 2.23
N ASN A 42 -0.69 -4.29 1.75
CA ASN A 42 -1.04 -4.71 0.40
C ASN A 42 -0.29 -3.91 -0.68
N GLU A 43 -0.16 -2.60 -0.54
CA GLU A 43 0.61 -1.78 -1.47
C GLU A 43 2.12 -2.10 -1.39
N CYS A 44 2.68 -2.34 -0.20
CA CYS A 44 4.05 -2.82 -0.03
C CYS A 44 4.31 -4.13 -0.82
N TYR A 45 3.40 -5.11 -0.72
CA TYR A 45 3.53 -6.38 -1.44
C TYR A 45 3.40 -6.20 -2.94
N LYS A 46 2.46 -5.36 -3.39
CA LYS A 46 2.27 -5.04 -4.81
C LYS A 46 3.51 -4.36 -5.39
N HIS A 47 4.07 -3.38 -4.69
CA HIS A 47 5.30 -2.68 -5.11
C HIS A 47 6.49 -3.62 -5.16
N PHE A 48 6.67 -4.45 -4.13
CA PHE A 48 7.71 -5.48 -4.11
C PHE A 48 7.59 -6.42 -5.31
N ASN A 49 6.38 -6.88 -5.63
CA ASN A 49 6.16 -7.74 -6.80
C ASN A 49 6.40 -7.01 -8.13
N TYR A 50 6.12 -5.71 -8.22
CA TYR A 50 6.41 -4.91 -9.41
C TYR A 50 7.91 -4.83 -9.68
N ILE A 51 8.70 -4.51 -8.65
CA ILE A 51 10.17 -4.44 -8.76
C ILE A 51 10.76 -5.81 -9.13
N ASN A 52 10.30 -6.90 -8.50
CA ASN A 52 10.82 -8.24 -8.77
C ASN A 52 10.38 -8.81 -10.14
N LYS A 53 9.33 -8.26 -10.76
CA LYS A 53 8.90 -8.62 -12.12
C LYS A 53 9.67 -7.87 -13.22
N LEU A 54 10.58 -6.96 -12.88
CA LEU A 54 11.45 -6.24 -13.83
C LEU A 54 12.90 -6.80 -13.93
N PRO A 55 13.17 -8.11 -14.12
CA PRO A 55 14.47 -8.59 -14.59
C PRO A 55 14.43 -8.79 -16.11
N LEU A 56 14.23 -7.72 -16.88
CA LEU A 56 14.36 -7.75 -18.35
C LEU A 56 14.95 -6.43 -18.87
N VAL A 57 16.19 -6.13 -18.44
CA VAL A 57 17.22 -5.53 -19.31
C VAL A 57 18.53 -6.26 -19.00
#